data_AF-L1IQL7-F1
#
_entry.id   AF-L1IQL7-F1
#
_cell.length_a   1.000
_cell.length_b   1.000
_cell.length_c   1.000
_cell.angle_alpha   90.00
_cell.angle_beta   90.00
_cell.angle_gamma   90.00
#
_symmetry.space_group_name_H-M   'P 1'
#
loop_
_entity.id
_entity.type
_entity.pdbx_description
1 polymer ?
#
loop_
_entity_poly.entity_id
_entity_poly.type
_entity_poly.pdbx_seq_one_letter_code
_entity_poly.pdbx_strand_id
1 'polypeptide(L)'
;MSLAVLKFPLCLFLMLVAGAECQELLIHLKFDETGGQSSFQDSSSHNKNADCRLSGASCPRSGQQGAVGLAVYFAASCPRDTSTYRDDCEYTDAVKSYNSLAPGQKTDCFYSNQKRIEMLSKYITQSATCGSAVRFDPVQIHDGTVAMWYKEYGSRDSSRGWDLSLVGGSAFVMGRIGPAHWGGYWCGHWHLALPDGYAGNSLKGWDHLSWHHLAFVFAGDTVVMYLDGSRVLMLADAGSCSKELSFLGKRTVRYDQQGNSVRGVEWSGGLDARKVQDTPGAINNMLKVKEWSTNYLKGLVDDFRVYDRPLTETDIRGIMH
;
A
#
# COMPACT_ATOMS: atom_id res chain seq x y z
N MET A 1 -19.62 -26.08 -45.41
CA MET A 1 -18.19 -26.16 -45.02
C MET A 1 -17.89 -24.94 -44.18
N SER A 2 -17.84 -25.11 -42.85
CA SER A 2 -17.58 -24.02 -41.90
C SER A 2 -16.07 -23.92 -41.70
N LEU A 3 -15.45 -22.82 -42.11
CA LEU A 3 -14.04 -22.54 -41.83
C LEU A 3 -13.92 -22.25 -40.33
N ALA A 4 -13.45 -23.24 -39.56
CA ALA A 4 -12.97 -23.02 -38.21
C ALA A 4 -11.70 -22.15 -38.27
N VAL A 5 -11.85 -20.86 -37.95
CA VAL A 5 -10.72 -19.96 -37.77
C VAL A 5 -10.01 -20.38 -36.49
N LEU A 6 -8.95 -21.19 -36.60
CA LEU A 6 -8.04 -21.45 -35.50
C LEU A 6 -7.38 -20.13 -35.11
N LYS A 7 -7.84 -19.53 -34.01
CA LYS A 7 -7.08 -18.51 -33.27
C LYS A 7 -5.87 -19.20 -32.64
N PHE A 8 -4.81 -19.39 -33.42
CA PHE A 8 -3.50 -19.67 -32.86
C PHE A 8 -3.02 -18.43 -32.10
N PRO A 9 -2.63 -18.54 -30.82
CA PRO A 9 -2.04 -17.42 -30.10
C PRO A 9 -0.78 -16.98 -30.85
N LEU A 10 -0.73 -15.71 -31.23
CA LEU A 10 0.33 -15.11 -32.06
C LEU A 10 1.75 -15.28 -31.47
N CYS A 11 1.88 -15.57 -30.17
CA CYS A 11 3.16 -15.91 -29.53
C CYS A 11 3.78 -17.21 -30.05
N LEU A 12 3.00 -18.19 -30.54
CA LEU A 12 3.56 -19.50 -30.86
C LEU A 12 4.41 -19.51 -32.14
N PHE A 13 4.16 -18.60 -33.08
CA PHE A 13 4.84 -18.59 -34.39
C PHE A 13 6.15 -17.78 -34.42
N LEU A 14 6.43 -16.98 -33.38
CA LEU A 14 7.67 -16.19 -33.26
C LEU A 14 8.71 -16.82 -32.32
N MET A 15 8.40 -17.95 -31.67
CA MET A 15 9.27 -18.65 -30.72
C MET A 15 10.52 -19.32 -31.32
N LEU A 16 10.69 -19.33 -32.65
CA LEU A 16 11.74 -20.13 -33.31
C LEU A 16 13.06 -19.40 -33.56
N VAL A 17 13.18 -18.08 -33.30
CA VAL A 17 14.40 -17.32 -33.68
C VAL A 17 15.06 -16.54 -32.54
N ALA A 18 14.36 -16.28 -31.44
CA ALA A 18 14.97 -15.71 -30.23
C ALA A 18 14.13 -16.16 -29.05
N GLY A 19 14.76 -16.66 -27.98
CA GLY A 19 14.10 -17.09 -26.73
C GLY A 19 13.47 -15.92 -25.95
N ALA A 20 12.72 -15.05 -26.63
CA ALA A 20 11.85 -14.08 -26.01
C ALA A 20 10.65 -14.85 -25.47
N GLU A 21 10.72 -15.27 -24.21
CA GLU A 21 9.52 -15.61 -23.45
C GLU A 21 8.59 -14.40 -23.51
N CYS A 22 7.41 -14.60 -24.11
CA CYS A 22 6.36 -13.58 -24.14
C CYS A 22 6.11 -13.15 -22.69
N GLN A 23 6.34 -11.87 -22.38
CA GLN A 23 5.96 -11.27 -21.09
C GLN A 23 4.52 -11.65 -20.76
N GLU A 24 4.29 -12.43 -19.72
CA GLU A 24 2.94 -12.75 -19.28
C GLU A 24 2.46 -11.67 -18.31
N LEU A 25 1.74 -10.71 -18.87
CA LEU A 25 0.98 -9.73 -18.10
C LEU A 25 -0.20 -10.46 -17.46
N LEU A 26 -0.14 -10.66 -16.14
CA LEU A 26 -1.13 -11.39 -15.35
C LEU A 26 -2.38 -10.55 -15.06
N ILE A 27 -2.21 -9.25 -14.88
CA ILE A 27 -3.28 -8.28 -14.61
C ILE A 27 -2.93 -6.97 -15.29
N HIS A 28 -3.91 -6.35 -15.94
CA HIS A 28 -3.84 -4.99 -16.47
C HIS A 28 -5.15 -4.24 -16.24
N LEU A 29 -5.22 -3.50 -15.14
CA LEU A 29 -6.35 -2.63 -14.82
C LEU A 29 -6.02 -1.20 -15.25
N LYS A 30 -6.52 -0.79 -16.40
CA LYS A 30 -6.31 0.57 -16.93
C LYS A 30 -7.07 1.64 -16.15
N PHE A 31 -8.20 1.28 -15.54
CA PHE A 31 -9.10 2.22 -14.86
C PHE A 31 -9.75 3.26 -15.80
N ASP A 32 -9.93 2.90 -17.07
CA ASP A 32 -10.53 3.70 -18.15
C ASP A 32 -12.08 3.77 -18.09
N GLU A 33 -12.68 3.30 -17.02
CA GLU A 33 -14.11 3.34 -16.81
C GLU A 33 -14.62 4.76 -16.50
N THR A 34 -15.79 5.08 -17.06
CA THR A 34 -16.50 6.33 -16.76
C THR A 34 -16.86 6.45 -15.27
N GLY A 35 -17.19 7.67 -14.82
CA GLY A 35 -17.54 7.91 -13.42
C GLY A 35 -18.69 7.05 -12.89
N GLY A 36 -18.54 6.55 -11.66
CA GLY A 36 -19.55 5.77 -10.93
C GLY A 36 -19.50 4.25 -11.13
N GLN A 37 -18.58 3.77 -11.96
CA GLN A 37 -18.36 2.33 -12.15
C GLN A 37 -17.75 1.67 -10.91
N SER A 38 -18.14 0.42 -10.69
CA SER A 38 -17.69 -0.42 -9.56
C SER A 38 -16.95 -1.69 -9.98
N SER A 39 -16.96 -1.98 -11.28
CA SER A 39 -16.21 -3.07 -11.92
C SER A 39 -15.19 -2.44 -12.87
N PHE A 40 -13.99 -3.01 -12.90
CA PHE A 40 -12.85 -2.54 -13.68
C PHE A 40 -12.34 -3.69 -14.53
N GLN A 41 -12.27 -3.47 -15.84
CA GLN A 41 -11.91 -4.53 -16.78
C GLN A 41 -10.41 -4.81 -16.73
N ASP A 42 -10.06 -6.08 -16.62
CA ASP A 42 -8.71 -6.56 -16.86
C ASP A 42 -8.46 -6.68 -18.36
N SER A 43 -7.52 -5.89 -18.85
CA SER A 43 -7.10 -5.87 -20.26
C SER A 43 -6.08 -6.97 -20.59
N SER A 44 -5.67 -7.78 -19.61
CA SER A 44 -4.84 -8.97 -19.84
C SER A 44 -5.64 -10.09 -20.54
N SER A 45 -4.95 -11.17 -20.91
CA SER A 45 -5.60 -12.38 -21.42
C SER A 45 -6.32 -13.21 -20.34
N HIS A 46 -6.21 -12.84 -19.07
CA HIS A 46 -6.64 -13.66 -17.93
C HIS A 46 -8.00 -13.27 -17.36
N ASN A 47 -8.59 -12.15 -17.80
CA ASN A 47 -9.94 -11.71 -17.44
C ASN A 47 -10.17 -11.60 -15.92
N LYS A 48 -9.16 -11.13 -15.18
CA LYS A 48 -9.20 -10.92 -13.73
C LYS A 48 -9.77 -9.56 -13.38
N ASN A 49 -11.00 -9.30 -13.86
CA ASN A 49 -11.69 -8.04 -13.64
C ASN A 49 -11.74 -7.72 -12.13
N ALA A 50 -11.50 -6.46 -11.80
CA ALA A 50 -11.56 -6.01 -10.42
C ALA A 50 -12.97 -5.48 -10.08
N ASP A 51 -13.42 -5.68 -8.85
CA ASP A 51 -14.69 -5.20 -8.33
C ASP A 51 -14.51 -4.65 -6.91
N CYS A 52 -14.94 -3.41 -6.69
CA CYS A 52 -14.85 -2.78 -5.38
C CYS A 52 -15.96 -3.19 -4.41
N ARG A 53 -17.09 -3.74 -4.90
CA ARG A 53 -18.20 -4.22 -4.06
C ARG A 53 -17.78 -5.42 -3.22
N LEU A 54 -16.79 -6.19 -3.70
CA LEU A 54 -16.21 -7.33 -2.99
C LEU A 54 -15.35 -6.93 -1.78
N SER A 55 -15.01 -5.65 -1.65
CA SER A 55 -14.11 -5.20 -0.59
C SER A 55 -14.77 -5.05 0.78
N GLY A 56 -16.11 -4.95 0.83
CA GLY A 56 -16.85 -4.51 2.01
C GLY A 56 -16.62 -3.04 2.37
N ALA A 57 -15.82 -2.33 1.58
CA ALA A 57 -15.46 -0.93 1.73
C ALA A 57 -16.16 -0.08 0.66
N SER A 58 -16.04 1.25 0.74
CA SER A 58 -16.64 2.15 -0.25
C SER A 58 -15.89 2.06 -1.58
N CYS A 59 -16.61 1.95 -2.70
CA CYS A 59 -15.98 1.96 -4.01
C CYS A 59 -15.14 3.24 -4.25
N PRO A 60 -13.92 3.13 -4.84
CA PRO A 60 -13.21 4.31 -5.31
C PRO A 60 -14.01 5.00 -6.40
N ARG A 61 -13.81 6.31 -6.56
CA ARG A 61 -14.49 7.09 -7.61
C ARG A 61 -13.75 6.92 -8.92
N SER A 62 -14.33 6.21 -9.87
CA SER A 62 -13.86 6.07 -11.26
C SER A 62 -14.02 7.35 -12.08
N GLY A 63 -13.50 7.36 -13.30
CA GLY A 63 -13.63 8.45 -14.27
C GLY A 63 -12.88 9.72 -13.92
N GLN A 64 -11.81 9.61 -13.13
CA GLN A 64 -10.95 10.76 -12.82
C GLN A 64 -9.91 10.94 -13.93
N GLN A 65 -9.32 12.14 -14.05
CA GLN A 65 -8.23 12.34 -15.00
C GLN A 65 -6.99 11.53 -14.58
N GLY A 66 -6.56 10.60 -15.43
CA GLY A 66 -5.39 9.74 -15.26
C GLY A 66 -4.09 10.34 -15.78
N ALA A 67 -3.01 9.55 -15.68
CA ALA A 67 -1.72 9.80 -16.28
C ALA A 67 -1.70 9.39 -17.75
N VAL A 68 -2.26 8.22 -18.07
CA VAL A 68 -2.32 7.66 -19.44
C VAL A 68 -3.76 7.70 -19.97
N GLY A 69 -4.76 7.61 -19.09
CA GLY A 69 -6.18 7.62 -19.46
C GLY A 69 -7.07 8.20 -18.37
N LEU A 70 -8.05 7.41 -17.92
CA LEU A 70 -8.78 7.71 -16.70
C LEU A 70 -8.14 7.03 -15.49
N ALA A 71 -8.54 7.46 -14.30
CA ALA A 71 -8.04 6.93 -13.04
C ALA A 71 -9.17 6.68 -12.06
N VAL A 72 -8.83 5.92 -11.03
CA VAL A 72 -9.66 5.71 -9.85
C VAL A 72 -9.14 6.53 -8.68
N TYR A 73 -10.01 7.33 -8.07
CA TYR A 73 -9.71 8.03 -6.83
C TYR A 73 -10.12 7.19 -5.61
N PHE A 74 -9.11 6.81 -4.84
CA PHE A 74 -9.28 6.19 -3.54
C PHE A 74 -9.45 7.29 -2.49
N ALA A 75 -10.61 7.27 -1.84
CA ALA A 75 -10.93 8.26 -0.82
C ALA A 75 -10.52 7.76 0.58
N ALA A 76 -10.11 8.71 1.41
CA ALA A 76 -10.14 8.55 2.86
C ALA A 76 -11.61 8.52 3.34
N SER A 77 -12.28 7.38 3.21
CA SER A 77 -13.73 7.30 3.43
C SER A 77 -14.15 7.00 4.86
N CYS A 78 -13.24 7.04 5.83
CA CYS A 78 -13.67 7.10 7.23
C CYS A 78 -13.87 8.56 7.64
N PRO A 79 -15.12 9.00 7.92
CA PRO A 79 -15.29 10.13 8.82
C PRO A 79 -14.48 9.79 10.07
N ARG A 80 -13.46 10.58 10.37
CA ARG A 80 -12.98 10.61 11.74
C ARG A 80 -14.15 11.21 12.51
N ASP A 81 -14.91 10.38 13.20
CA ASP A 81 -15.88 10.89 14.16
C ASP A 81 -15.10 11.42 15.38
N THR A 82 -14.33 12.47 15.15
CA THR A 82 -13.69 13.27 16.19
C THR A 82 -14.69 14.29 16.75
N SER A 83 -15.83 14.50 16.08
CA SER A 83 -16.80 15.54 16.42
C SER A 83 -17.79 15.14 17.49
N THR A 84 -18.10 13.85 17.68
CA THR A 84 -19.00 13.42 18.77
C THR A 84 -18.26 12.93 20.00
N TYR A 85 -16.96 12.67 19.90
CA TYR A 85 -16.12 12.39 21.05
C TYR A 85 -15.21 13.59 21.35
N ARG A 86 -15.84 14.75 21.58
CA ARG A 86 -15.22 15.77 22.42
C ARG A 86 -15.19 15.17 23.81
N ASP A 87 -14.03 14.65 24.21
CA ASP A 87 -13.78 14.39 25.61
C ASP A 87 -13.98 15.73 26.34
N ASP A 88 -14.86 15.77 27.33
CA ASP A 88 -14.92 16.87 28.31
C ASP A 88 -13.58 17.04 29.07
N CYS A 89 -12.60 16.17 28.80
CA CYS A 89 -11.23 16.21 29.29
C CYS A 89 -10.23 16.92 28.35
N GLU A 90 -10.60 17.25 27.12
CA GLU A 90 -9.75 18.03 26.19
C GLU A 90 -9.95 19.53 26.45
N TYR A 91 -9.76 19.94 27.71
CA TYR A 91 -9.71 21.34 28.10
C TYR A 91 -8.30 21.88 27.88
N THR A 92 -8.22 22.95 27.11
CA THR A 92 -7.02 23.69 26.68
C THR A 92 -6.20 24.34 27.80
N ASP A 93 -6.48 24.06 29.06
CA ASP A 93 -5.75 24.60 30.21
C ASP A 93 -5.28 23.45 31.10
N ALA A 94 -4.17 22.83 30.66
CA ALA A 94 -3.46 21.79 31.39
C ALA A 94 -2.77 22.33 32.65
N VAL A 95 -3.52 22.89 33.61
CA VAL A 95 -3.11 22.99 35.03
C VAL A 95 -4.36 23.09 35.94
N LYS A 96 -5.18 22.04 36.03
CA LYS A 96 -5.88 21.78 37.29
C LYS A 96 -5.06 20.77 38.07
N SER A 97 -4.19 21.29 38.93
CA SER A 97 -3.48 20.52 39.94
C SER A 97 -4.48 19.66 40.73
N TYR A 98 -4.07 18.45 41.10
CA TYR A 98 -4.78 17.53 42.01
C TYR A 98 -5.36 18.20 43.27
N ASN A 99 -4.85 19.37 43.65
CA ASN A 99 -5.20 20.12 44.85
C ASN A 99 -6.57 20.84 44.80
N SER A 100 -7.25 20.83 43.64
CA SER A 100 -8.56 21.53 43.48
C SER A 100 -9.77 20.60 43.36
N LEU A 101 -9.60 19.29 43.60
CA LEU A 101 -10.72 18.35 43.63
C LEU A 101 -11.31 18.30 45.03
N ALA A 102 -12.64 18.47 45.14
CA ALA A 102 -13.33 18.26 46.40
C ALA A 102 -13.23 16.77 46.80
N PRO A 103 -13.19 16.44 48.11
CA PRO A 103 -13.23 15.04 48.57
C PRO A 103 -14.43 14.31 47.97
N GLY A 104 -14.18 13.25 47.20
CA GLY A 104 -15.21 12.42 46.56
C GLY A 104 -15.44 12.69 45.06
N GLN A 105 -14.86 13.74 44.48
CA GLN A 105 -14.87 13.89 43.01
C GLN A 105 -13.82 12.98 42.37
N LYS A 106 -14.29 11.96 41.65
CA LYS A 106 -13.44 11.16 40.75
C LYS A 106 -13.23 11.96 39.47
N THR A 107 -11.99 12.16 39.06
CA THR A 107 -11.69 12.60 37.70
C THR A 107 -11.95 11.42 36.77
N ASP A 108 -13.11 11.40 36.12
CA ASP A 108 -13.44 10.42 35.08
C ASP A 108 -12.50 10.48 33.86
N CYS A 109 -11.55 11.43 33.86
CA CYS A 109 -10.48 11.56 32.86
C CYS A 109 -9.31 10.58 33.05
N PHE A 110 -9.29 9.76 34.10
CA PHE A 110 -8.39 8.60 34.11
C PHE A 110 -9.01 7.51 33.25
N TYR A 111 -8.63 7.49 31.98
CA TYR A 111 -8.79 6.29 31.18
C TYR A 111 -8.11 5.14 31.92
N SER A 112 -8.92 4.22 32.46
CA SER A 112 -8.40 2.89 32.75
C SER A 112 -7.78 2.37 31.45
N ASN A 113 -6.68 1.62 31.54
CA ASN A 113 -6.08 0.98 30.35
C ASN A 113 -7.14 0.24 29.52
N GLN A 114 -8.16 -0.31 30.18
CA GLN A 114 -9.30 -0.96 29.55
C GLN A 114 -10.13 -0.04 28.64
N LYS A 115 -10.50 1.16 29.10
CA LYS A 115 -11.27 2.10 28.26
C LYS A 115 -10.43 2.66 27.10
N ARG A 116 -9.11 2.79 27.27
CA ARG A 116 -8.19 3.10 26.17
C ARG A 116 -8.16 1.97 25.12
N ILE A 117 -8.09 0.71 25.56
CA ILE A 117 -8.13 -0.48 24.69
C ILE A 117 -9.47 -0.58 23.97
N GLU A 118 -10.60 -0.31 24.63
CA GLU A 118 -11.94 -0.31 24.01
C GLU A 118 -12.07 0.77 22.93
N MET A 119 -11.62 2.00 23.20
CA MET A 119 -11.63 3.08 22.21
C MET A 119 -10.71 2.77 21.03
N LEU A 120 -9.49 2.28 21.29
CA LEU A 120 -8.58 1.83 20.24
C LEU A 120 -9.24 0.72 19.41
N SER A 121 -9.86 -0.28 20.05
CA SER A 121 -10.55 -1.39 19.37
C SER A 121 -11.73 -0.92 18.50
N LYS A 122 -12.49 0.08 18.95
CA LYS A 122 -13.58 0.68 18.16
C LYS A 122 -13.03 1.46 16.97
N TYR A 123 -12.00 2.28 17.19
CA TYR A 123 -11.30 3.00 16.12
C TYR A 123 -10.68 2.04 15.10
N ILE A 124 -10.09 0.94 15.58
CA ILE A 124 -9.56 -0.15 14.76
C ILE A 124 -10.68 -0.78 13.94
N THR A 125 -11.83 -1.09 14.54
CA THR A 125 -12.94 -1.74 13.83
C THR A 125 -13.54 -0.81 12.77
N GLN A 126 -13.72 0.47 13.09
CA GLN A 126 -14.21 1.47 12.15
C GLN A 126 -13.20 1.70 11.02
N SER A 127 -11.93 1.93 11.36
CA SER A 127 -10.89 2.07 10.35
C SER A 127 -10.63 0.77 9.59
N ALA A 128 -10.92 -0.40 10.13
CA ALA A 128 -10.82 -1.66 9.39
C ALA A 128 -11.85 -1.81 8.28
N THR A 129 -12.99 -1.15 8.42
CA THR A 129 -14.13 -1.32 7.52
C THR A 129 -14.32 -0.17 6.53
N CYS A 130 -13.82 1.03 6.82
CA CYS A 130 -13.89 2.13 5.86
C CYS A 130 -12.57 2.44 5.15
N GLY A 131 -12.68 2.76 3.88
CA GLY A 131 -11.61 2.92 2.89
C GLY A 131 -12.15 2.60 1.50
N SER A 132 -11.37 2.87 0.46
CA SER A 132 -11.65 2.35 -0.87
C SER A 132 -10.69 1.24 -1.23
N ALA A 133 -11.21 0.19 -1.85
CA ALA A 133 -10.41 -0.91 -2.38
C ALA A 133 -11.12 -1.49 -3.60
N VAL A 134 -10.32 -2.02 -4.53
CA VAL A 134 -10.77 -2.90 -5.61
C VAL A 134 -10.18 -4.28 -5.34
N ARG A 135 -10.96 -5.33 -5.60
CA ARG A 135 -10.49 -6.72 -5.45
C ARG A 135 -10.61 -7.44 -6.77
N PHE A 136 -9.71 -8.37 -7.02
CA PHE A 136 -9.67 -9.18 -8.23
C PHE A 136 -9.32 -10.62 -7.85
N ASP A 137 -9.53 -11.55 -8.78
CA ASP A 137 -9.16 -12.94 -8.58
C ASP A 137 -7.66 -13.06 -8.25
N PRO A 138 -7.28 -13.73 -7.16
CA PRO A 138 -5.90 -13.78 -6.71
C PRO A 138 -4.92 -14.19 -7.80
N VAL A 139 -3.76 -13.56 -7.81
CA VAL A 139 -2.58 -13.95 -8.59
C VAL A 139 -1.42 -14.22 -7.67
N GLN A 140 -0.59 -15.18 -8.07
CA GLN A 140 0.62 -15.54 -7.35
C GLN A 140 1.81 -15.15 -8.21
N ILE A 141 2.77 -14.46 -7.61
CA ILE A 141 4.08 -14.22 -8.22
C ILE A 141 5.15 -14.76 -7.27
N HIS A 142 6.16 -15.43 -7.82
CA HIS A 142 7.35 -15.80 -7.05
C HIS A 142 8.40 -14.72 -7.27
N ASP A 143 8.84 -14.65 -8.53
CA ASP A 143 9.44 -13.49 -9.16
C ASP A 143 8.35 -12.76 -9.94
N GLY A 144 8.52 -11.46 -10.20
CA GLY A 144 7.47 -10.69 -10.82
C GLY A 144 7.69 -9.19 -10.76
N THR A 145 6.76 -8.45 -11.38
CA THR A 145 6.76 -6.99 -11.30
C THR A 145 5.36 -6.47 -11.02
N VAL A 146 5.25 -5.54 -10.10
CA VAL A 146 4.02 -4.79 -9.83
C VAL A 146 4.28 -3.34 -10.21
N ALA A 147 3.53 -2.80 -11.16
CA ALA A 147 3.69 -1.44 -11.65
C ALA A 147 2.36 -0.68 -11.67
N MET A 148 2.41 0.64 -11.48
CA MET A 148 1.24 1.51 -11.60
C MET A 148 1.63 2.98 -11.70
N TRP A 149 0.72 3.79 -12.22
CA TRP A 149 0.73 5.24 -12.02
C TRP A 149 0.03 5.60 -10.72
N TYR A 150 0.62 6.54 -9.99
CA TYR A 150 0.20 6.91 -8.64
C TYR A 150 0.29 8.42 -8.43
N LYS A 151 -0.71 8.99 -7.76
CA LYS A 151 -0.73 10.40 -7.35
C LYS A 151 -1.48 10.57 -6.03
N GLU A 152 -0.92 11.28 -5.06
CA GLU A 152 -1.60 11.54 -3.78
C GLU A 152 -2.46 12.80 -3.82
N TYR A 153 -3.42 12.86 -2.88
CA TYR A 153 -4.22 14.04 -2.60
C TYR A 153 -4.09 14.48 -1.13
N GLY A 154 -3.41 15.60 -0.88
CA GLY A 154 -3.30 16.18 0.46
C GLY A 154 -2.41 17.41 0.55
N SER A 155 -2.62 18.28 1.55
CA SER A 155 -1.74 19.43 1.80
C SER A 155 -0.34 18.96 2.20
N ARG A 156 0.70 19.76 1.92
CA ARG A 156 2.10 19.48 2.31
C ARG A 156 2.28 19.10 3.79
N ASP A 157 1.36 19.54 4.66
CA ASP A 157 1.36 19.23 6.09
C ASP A 157 0.84 17.84 6.47
N SER A 158 0.32 17.04 5.51
CA SER A 158 -0.05 15.64 5.76
C SER A 158 1.16 14.70 5.91
N SER A 159 2.29 15.20 6.41
CA SER A 159 3.48 14.52 6.94
C SER A 159 3.24 13.30 7.85
N ARG A 160 1.98 12.95 8.10
CA ARG A 160 1.52 11.81 8.91
C ARG A 160 0.61 10.85 8.16
N GLY A 161 0.42 11.01 6.84
CA GLY A 161 -0.18 9.98 6.01
C GLY A 161 0.81 8.83 5.87
N TRP A 162 0.51 7.68 6.47
CA TRP A 162 1.17 6.44 6.12
C TRP A 162 0.25 5.79 5.11
N ASP A 163 0.67 5.28 3.96
CA ASP A 163 -0.24 4.61 3.02
C ASP A 163 0.15 3.15 2.92
N LEU A 164 -0.01 2.45 4.04
CA LEU A 164 0.34 1.04 4.13
C LEU A 164 -0.74 0.22 3.44
N SER A 165 -0.34 -0.62 2.48
CA SER A 165 -1.17 -1.55 1.69
C SER A 165 -1.78 -1.03 0.39
N LEU A 166 -1.08 -0.19 -0.38
CA LEU A 166 -1.45 0.15 -1.76
C LEU A 166 -1.85 -1.11 -2.56
N VAL A 167 -1.05 -2.17 -2.46
CA VAL A 167 -1.29 -3.48 -3.09
C VAL A 167 -1.12 -4.57 -2.05
N GLY A 168 -1.90 -5.66 -2.15
CA GLY A 168 -1.65 -6.84 -1.32
C GLY A 168 -2.52 -8.05 -1.62
N GLY A 169 -2.36 -9.07 -0.78
CA GLY A 169 -3.15 -10.30 -0.71
C GLY A 169 -2.93 -10.99 0.63
N SER A 170 -3.26 -12.27 0.80
CA SER A 170 -3.28 -12.96 2.10
C SER A 170 -2.07 -12.69 3.01
N ALA A 171 -0.84 -12.87 2.49
CA ALA A 171 0.43 -12.71 3.22
C ALA A 171 1.42 -11.71 2.59
N PHE A 172 0.92 -10.85 1.70
CA PHE A 172 1.70 -9.82 1.01
C PHE A 172 1.00 -8.47 1.14
N VAL A 173 1.73 -7.43 1.52
CA VAL A 173 1.28 -6.04 1.40
C VAL A 173 2.47 -5.17 1.02
N MET A 174 2.20 -4.12 0.26
CA MET A 174 3.22 -3.18 -0.19
C MET A 174 2.61 -1.78 -0.32
N GLY A 175 3.41 -0.76 -0.01
CA GLY A 175 3.00 0.63 -0.12
C GLY A 175 3.99 1.57 0.55
N ARG A 176 3.49 2.73 0.95
CA ARG A 176 4.27 3.79 1.59
C ARG A 176 4.07 3.74 3.10
N ILE A 177 5.15 3.83 3.85
CA ILE A 177 5.17 3.67 5.30
C ILE A 177 5.64 5.00 5.92
N GLY A 178 4.67 5.87 6.17
CA GLY A 178 4.91 7.24 6.62
C GLY A 178 5.48 8.15 5.52
N PRO A 179 6.08 9.29 5.87
CA PRO A 179 6.43 10.32 4.89
C PRO A 179 7.60 9.96 3.97
N ALA A 180 8.43 8.98 4.32
CA ALA A 180 9.69 8.73 3.60
C ALA A 180 9.97 7.27 3.26
N HIS A 181 9.26 6.31 3.87
CA HIS A 181 9.58 4.90 3.69
C HIS A 181 8.68 4.26 2.66
N TRP A 182 9.24 3.33 1.90
CA TRP A 182 8.52 2.42 1.05
C TRP A 182 8.83 0.99 1.47
N GLY A 183 7.93 0.08 1.14
CA GLY A 183 8.10 -1.33 1.42
C GLY A 183 6.80 -1.96 1.87
N GLY A 184 6.88 -2.93 2.75
CA GLY A 184 5.72 -3.74 3.08
C GLY A 184 6.06 -4.98 3.88
N TYR A 185 5.17 -5.95 3.81
CA TYR A 185 5.33 -7.23 4.48
C TYR A 185 5.20 -8.35 3.46
N TRP A 186 6.22 -9.21 3.41
CA TRP A 186 6.21 -10.41 2.60
C TRP A 186 7.21 -11.42 3.15
N CYS A 187 6.99 -12.70 2.83
CA CYS A 187 7.85 -13.80 3.27
C CYS A 187 8.04 -13.90 4.80
N GLY A 188 7.08 -13.41 5.59
CA GLY A 188 7.18 -13.42 7.05
C GLY A 188 7.93 -12.22 7.65
N HIS A 189 8.39 -11.30 6.81
CA HIS A 189 9.26 -10.20 7.21
C HIS A 189 8.69 -8.84 6.78
N TRP A 190 8.95 -7.83 7.61
CA TRP A 190 8.75 -6.44 7.22
C TRP A 190 9.99 -5.96 6.51
N HIS A 191 9.79 -5.38 5.33
CA HIS A 191 10.82 -4.85 4.47
C HIS A 191 10.59 -3.36 4.35
N LEU A 192 11.54 -2.59 4.85
CA LEU A 192 11.43 -1.13 4.91
C LEU A 192 12.66 -0.49 4.34
N ALA A 193 12.40 0.46 3.46
CA ALA A 193 13.43 1.16 2.74
C ALA A 193 13.21 2.65 2.80
N LEU A 194 14.31 3.34 3.04
CA LEU A 194 14.47 4.73 2.63
C LEU A 194 15.14 4.69 1.26
N PRO A 195 14.52 5.24 0.21
CA PRO A 195 15.21 5.47 -1.05
C PRO A 195 16.51 6.23 -0.82
N ASP A 196 17.62 5.75 -1.37
CA ASP A 196 18.98 6.16 -0.97
C ASP A 196 19.20 7.68 -1.05
N GLY A 197 19.81 8.24 0.00
CA GLY A 197 20.57 9.51 -0.08
C GLY A 197 20.16 10.67 0.83
N TYR A 198 19.05 10.65 1.57
CA TYR A 198 18.64 11.85 2.32
C TYR A 198 18.03 11.56 3.69
N ALA A 199 18.86 11.69 4.73
CA ALA A 199 18.41 11.97 6.07
C ALA A 199 17.68 13.33 6.06
N GLY A 200 16.35 13.32 5.97
CA GLY A 200 15.55 14.47 6.41
C GLY A 200 14.57 15.10 5.41
N ASN A 201 14.52 14.70 4.14
CA ASN A 201 13.45 15.15 3.25
C ASN A 201 13.07 14.03 2.27
N SER A 202 11.76 13.82 2.10
CA SER A 202 11.18 12.88 1.14
C SER A 202 11.91 12.95 -0.19
N LEU A 203 12.30 11.79 -0.75
CA LEU A 203 12.60 11.58 -2.17
C LEU A 203 12.79 12.90 -2.94
N LYS A 204 14.00 13.47 -3.00
CA LYS A 204 14.23 14.76 -3.65
C LYS A 204 13.70 14.71 -5.10
N GLY A 205 12.63 15.46 -5.38
CA GLY A 205 11.94 15.44 -6.68
C GLY A 205 10.59 14.70 -6.70
N TRP A 206 10.25 13.96 -5.65
CA TRP A 206 8.90 13.46 -5.43
C TRP A 206 8.00 14.62 -5.05
N ASP A 207 7.11 14.95 -5.97
CA ASP A 207 5.97 15.81 -5.72
C ASP A 207 4.76 14.90 -5.61
N HIS A 208 4.32 14.60 -4.39
CA HIS A 208 3.20 13.70 -4.17
C HIS A 208 1.90 14.16 -4.86
N LEU A 209 1.83 15.44 -5.27
CA LEU A 209 0.71 16.01 -6.02
C LEU A 209 0.81 15.80 -7.53
N SER A 210 1.94 15.28 -8.02
CA SER A 210 2.19 14.91 -9.41
C SER A 210 1.98 13.41 -9.62
N TRP A 211 1.80 13.04 -10.88
CA TRP A 211 1.76 11.64 -11.29
C TRP A 211 3.16 11.06 -11.29
N HIS A 212 3.31 9.91 -10.65
CA HIS A 212 4.55 9.16 -10.60
C HIS A 212 4.31 7.71 -11.03
N HIS A 213 5.22 7.16 -11.81
CA HIS A 213 5.20 5.74 -12.15
C HIS A 213 6.02 4.97 -11.11
N LEU A 214 5.38 4.01 -10.46
CA LEU A 214 5.99 3.14 -9.45
C LEU A 214 6.11 1.74 -10.02
N ALA A 215 7.26 1.09 -9.84
CA ALA A 215 7.40 -0.33 -10.10
C ALA A 215 8.22 -1.03 -9.03
N PHE A 216 7.74 -2.18 -8.57
CA PHE A 216 8.45 -3.09 -7.67
C PHE A 216 8.74 -4.38 -8.41
N VAL A 217 10.03 -4.69 -8.54
CA VAL A 217 10.56 -5.84 -9.26
C VAL A 217 11.10 -6.83 -8.24
N PHE A 218 10.50 -8.03 -8.19
CA PHE A 218 10.90 -9.15 -7.35
C PHE A 218 11.69 -10.13 -8.21
N ALA A 219 12.95 -10.39 -7.88
CA ALA A 219 13.83 -11.31 -8.60
C ALA A 219 14.63 -12.15 -7.59
N GLY A 220 14.17 -13.39 -7.36
CA GLY A 220 14.73 -14.25 -6.32
C GLY A 220 14.51 -13.65 -4.93
N ASP A 221 15.59 -13.40 -4.21
CA ASP A 221 15.61 -12.73 -2.92
C ASP A 221 15.79 -11.21 -3.01
N THR A 222 15.87 -10.65 -4.22
CA THR A 222 16.12 -9.23 -4.42
C THR A 222 14.84 -8.50 -4.81
N VAL A 223 14.61 -7.34 -4.20
CA VAL A 223 13.53 -6.42 -4.57
C VAL A 223 14.11 -5.09 -5.01
N VAL A 224 13.74 -4.64 -6.20
CA VAL A 224 14.14 -3.34 -6.76
C VAL A 224 12.91 -2.46 -6.90
N MET A 225 12.98 -1.23 -6.42
CA MET A 225 11.93 -0.23 -6.67
C MET A 225 12.43 0.78 -7.69
N TYR A 226 11.58 1.05 -8.68
CA TYR A 226 11.74 2.12 -9.64
C TYR A 226 10.69 3.19 -9.39
N LEU A 227 11.13 4.44 -9.54
CA LEU A 227 10.30 5.63 -9.52
C LEU A 227 10.60 6.40 -10.80
N ASP A 228 9.57 6.65 -11.61
CA ASP A 228 9.66 7.35 -12.90
C ASP A 228 10.76 6.76 -13.79
N GLY A 229 10.84 5.43 -13.82
CA GLY A 229 11.81 4.68 -14.62
C GLY A 229 13.23 4.66 -14.07
N SER A 230 13.50 5.34 -12.95
CA SER A 230 14.79 5.36 -12.28
C SER A 230 14.79 4.42 -11.08
N ARG A 231 15.83 3.60 -10.93
CA ARG A 231 16.01 2.75 -9.74
C ARG A 231 16.27 3.64 -8.52
N VAL A 232 15.41 3.54 -7.50
CA VAL A 232 15.51 4.35 -6.26
C VAL A 232 15.82 3.52 -5.02
N LEU A 233 15.69 2.19 -5.12
CA LEU A 233 15.93 1.27 -4.02
C LEU A 233 16.30 -0.12 -4.54
N MET A 234 17.18 -0.79 -3.81
CA MET A 234 17.41 -2.23 -3.89
C MET A 234 17.45 -2.83 -2.48
N LEU A 235 16.68 -3.88 -2.26
CA LEU A 235 16.69 -4.71 -1.06
C LEU A 235 17.24 -6.07 -1.45
N ALA A 236 18.40 -6.43 -0.92
CA ALA A 236 18.90 -7.81 -0.97
C ALA A 236 18.30 -8.62 0.19
N ASP A 237 18.34 -9.95 0.08
CA ASP A 237 17.87 -10.89 1.10
C ASP A 237 16.38 -10.74 1.49
N ALA A 238 15.57 -10.09 0.65
CA ALA A 238 14.17 -9.80 0.90
C ALA A 238 13.23 -11.02 0.81
N GLY A 239 13.79 -12.22 0.60
CA GLY A 239 13.09 -13.50 0.58
C GLY A 239 12.42 -13.86 -0.76
N SER A 240 12.50 -15.14 -1.11
CA SER A 240 12.03 -15.71 -2.38
C SER A 240 10.72 -16.49 -2.25
N CYS A 241 9.76 -16.03 -1.43
CA CYS A 241 8.47 -16.72 -1.28
C CYS A 241 7.47 -16.35 -2.37
N SER A 242 6.42 -17.17 -2.53
CA SER A 242 5.24 -16.81 -3.32
C SER A 242 4.47 -15.66 -2.66
N LYS A 243 4.04 -14.71 -3.48
CA LYS A 243 3.34 -13.48 -3.08
C LYS A 243 1.98 -13.48 -3.75
N GLU A 244 0.93 -13.47 -2.93
CA GLU A 244 -0.44 -13.37 -3.42
C GLU A 244 -0.85 -11.90 -3.55
N LEU A 245 -1.42 -11.53 -4.69
CA LEU A 245 -2.06 -10.25 -4.91
C LEU A 245 -3.53 -10.48 -5.20
N SER A 246 -4.41 -9.78 -4.49
CA SER A 246 -5.87 -9.89 -4.66
C SER A 246 -6.60 -8.57 -4.45
N PHE A 247 -5.89 -7.49 -4.13
CA PHE A 247 -6.50 -6.17 -4.01
C PHE A 247 -5.52 -5.02 -4.29
N LEU A 248 -6.12 -3.86 -4.61
CA LEU A 248 -5.48 -2.54 -4.65
C LEU A 248 -6.34 -1.57 -3.79
N GLY A 249 -5.71 -0.74 -2.97
CA GLY A 249 -6.37 0.28 -2.15
C GLY A 249 -6.12 0.11 -0.66
N LYS A 250 -7.16 -0.03 0.16
CA LYS A 250 -7.00 -0.20 1.62
C LYS A 250 -7.03 -1.67 2.04
N ARG A 251 -6.09 -2.04 2.91
CA ARG A 251 -6.26 -3.15 3.85
C ARG A 251 -5.79 -2.74 5.24
N THR A 252 -6.55 -3.16 6.25
CA THR A 252 -6.06 -3.09 7.63
C THR A 252 -5.16 -4.27 7.88
N VAL A 253 -3.90 -3.97 8.14
CA VAL A 253 -2.90 -4.94 8.53
C VAL A 253 -2.81 -4.91 10.05
N ARG A 254 -3.24 -6.00 10.67
CA ARG A 254 -3.00 -6.22 12.10
C ARG A 254 -1.65 -6.89 12.28
N TYR A 255 -0.84 -6.38 13.20
CA TYR A 255 0.48 -6.97 13.49
C TYR A 255 0.35 -8.36 14.13
N ASP A 256 -0.74 -8.62 14.88
CA ASP A 256 -1.01 -9.88 15.57
C ASP A 256 -1.56 -10.99 14.64
N GLN A 257 -2.32 -10.63 13.61
CA GLN A 257 -2.85 -11.57 12.60
C GLN A 257 -1.77 -12.15 11.68
N GLN A 258 -0.57 -11.59 11.69
CA GLN A 258 0.57 -12.07 10.92
C GLN A 258 1.38 -13.17 11.65
N GLY A 259 0.93 -13.58 12.84
CA GLY A 259 1.48 -14.68 13.62
C GLY A 259 2.44 -14.22 14.72
N ASN A 260 2.55 -15.00 15.79
CA ASN A 260 3.38 -14.72 16.98
C ASN A 260 4.92 -14.69 16.72
N SER A 261 5.36 -14.75 15.46
CA SER A 261 6.76 -14.89 15.04
C SER A 261 7.27 -13.73 14.18
N VAL A 262 6.72 -12.51 14.29
CA VAL A 262 7.30 -11.33 13.62
C VAL A 262 8.56 -10.87 14.38
N ARG A 263 9.67 -11.59 14.22
CA ARG A 263 10.97 -11.30 14.87
C ARG A 263 12.02 -10.64 13.97
N GLY A 264 11.71 -10.34 12.71
CA GLY A 264 12.66 -9.70 11.79
C GLY A 264 12.03 -8.57 11.01
N VAL A 265 12.47 -7.35 11.27
CA VAL A 265 12.30 -6.23 10.32
C VAL A 265 13.63 -6.09 9.61
N GLU A 266 13.65 -6.36 8.31
CA GLU A 266 14.82 -6.21 7.46
C GLU A 266 14.85 -4.78 6.93
N TRP A 267 15.96 -4.10 7.24
CA TRP A 267 16.21 -2.71 6.89
C TRP A 267 17.46 -2.64 6.04
N SER A 268 17.41 -1.95 4.91
CA SER A 268 18.57 -1.69 4.06
C SER A 268 19.40 -0.46 4.47
N GLY A 269 19.05 0.21 5.59
CA GLY A 269 19.87 1.27 6.16
C GLY A 269 21.10 0.69 6.88
N GLY A 270 22.28 1.32 6.71
CA GLY A 270 23.58 0.84 7.23
C GLY A 270 23.57 0.36 8.70
N LEU A 271 24.58 -0.45 9.05
CA LEU A 271 24.67 -1.35 10.22
C LEU A 271 24.30 -0.75 11.61
N ASP A 272 24.22 0.57 11.77
CA ASP A 272 23.74 1.22 13.00
C ASP A 272 22.20 1.34 13.12
N ALA A 273 21.45 1.05 12.05
CA ALA A 273 19.99 1.14 12.03
C ALA A 273 19.31 0.25 13.09
N ARG A 274 19.93 -0.89 13.45
CA ARG A 274 19.41 -1.82 14.47
C ARG A 274 19.42 -1.23 15.89
N LYS A 275 20.40 -0.40 16.26
CA LYS A 275 20.45 0.25 17.58
C LYS A 275 19.41 1.36 17.73
N VAL A 276 19.03 1.99 16.63
CA VAL A 276 17.98 3.02 16.62
C VAL A 276 16.59 2.40 16.86
N GLN A 277 16.36 1.15 16.48
CA GLN A 277 15.04 0.49 16.47
C GLN A 277 14.32 0.36 17.83
N ASP A 278 15.06 0.21 18.93
CA ASP A 278 14.48 0.12 20.29
C ASP A 278 14.42 1.48 21.00
N THR A 279 14.89 2.54 20.35
CA THR A 279 14.78 3.91 20.87
C THR A 279 13.33 4.40 20.75
N PRO A 280 12.76 5.07 21.76
CA PRO A 280 11.52 5.84 21.62
C PRO A 280 11.53 6.72 20.37
N GLY A 281 10.56 6.51 19.47
CA GLY A 281 10.44 7.26 18.21
C GLY A 281 10.99 6.57 16.95
N ALA A 282 11.66 5.43 17.06
CA ALA A 282 12.05 4.63 15.90
C ALA A 282 10.89 3.83 15.32
N ILE A 283 10.93 3.47 14.04
CA ILE A 283 9.79 2.88 13.31
C ILE A 283 9.35 1.54 13.89
N ASN A 284 10.25 0.71 14.39
CA ASN A 284 9.87 -0.52 15.09
C ASN A 284 9.14 -0.19 16.39
N ASN A 285 9.57 0.83 17.13
CA ASN A 285 8.83 1.32 18.28
C ASN A 285 7.51 1.98 17.86
N MET A 286 7.43 2.67 16.73
CA MET A 286 6.17 3.23 16.22
C MET A 286 5.20 2.15 15.73
N LEU A 287 5.68 1.09 15.08
CA LEU A 287 4.90 -0.07 14.65
C LEU A 287 4.47 -0.92 15.86
N LYS A 288 5.35 -1.13 16.85
CA LYS A 288 5.04 -1.80 18.13
C LYS A 288 4.07 -0.98 18.99
N VAL A 289 4.27 0.34 19.13
CA VAL A 289 3.47 1.24 19.97
C VAL A 289 2.11 1.52 19.35
N LYS A 290 2.02 1.57 18.01
CA LYS A 290 0.75 1.81 17.34
C LYS A 290 -0.02 0.54 17.02
N GLU A 291 0.59 -0.65 17.13
CA GLU A 291 0.04 -2.00 16.91
C GLU A 291 -0.67 -2.23 15.54
N TRP A 292 -0.92 -1.17 14.76
CA TRP A 292 -1.84 -1.10 13.63
C TRP A 292 -1.43 0.01 12.66
N SER A 293 -1.55 -0.25 11.36
CA SER A 293 -1.66 0.81 10.35
C SER A 293 -3.09 0.84 9.83
N THR A 294 -3.81 1.91 10.17
CA THR A 294 -5.24 2.10 9.81
C THR A 294 -5.43 2.90 8.53
N ASN A 295 -4.33 3.17 7.85
CA ASN A 295 -4.30 4.20 6.85
C ASN A 295 -4.77 3.69 5.49
N TYR A 296 -5.02 4.65 4.61
CA TYR A 296 -5.76 4.46 3.39
C TYR A 296 -5.06 5.28 2.34
N LEU A 297 -4.81 4.64 1.21
CA LEU A 297 -4.51 5.34 -0.01
C LEU A 297 -5.52 6.48 -0.21
N LYS A 298 -5.03 7.72 -0.15
CA LYS A 298 -5.78 8.91 -0.49
C LYS A 298 -5.15 9.53 -1.74
N GLY A 299 -5.57 9.04 -2.89
CA GLY A 299 -4.90 9.33 -4.14
C GLY A 299 -5.63 8.78 -5.35
N LEU A 300 -5.02 8.99 -6.50
CA LEU A 300 -5.38 8.41 -7.77
C LEU A 300 -4.42 7.26 -8.08
N VAL A 301 -4.98 6.20 -8.66
CA VAL A 301 -4.20 5.15 -9.32
C VAL A 301 -4.71 5.02 -10.75
N ASP A 302 -3.77 4.80 -11.66
CA ASP A 302 -3.99 4.57 -13.08
C ASP A 302 -3.09 3.40 -13.52
N ASP A 303 -3.53 2.66 -14.53
CA ASP A 303 -2.72 1.68 -15.26
C ASP A 303 -1.96 0.68 -14.37
N PHE A 304 -2.69 -0.04 -13.51
CA PHE A 304 -2.13 -1.05 -12.62
C PHE A 304 -1.81 -2.34 -13.38
N ARG A 305 -0.57 -2.81 -13.26
CA ARG A 305 -0.03 -3.96 -13.99
C ARG A 305 0.66 -4.94 -13.05
N VAL A 306 0.47 -6.23 -13.29
CA VAL A 306 1.20 -7.32 -12.64
C VAL A 306 1.80 -8.23 -13.70
N TYR A 307 3.11 -8.45 -13.62
CA TYR A 307 3.86 -9.35 -14.48
C TYR A 307 4.36 -10.54 -13.66
N ASP A 308 4.37 -11.73 -14.27
CA ASP A 308 4.90 -12.96 -13.68
C ASP A 308 6.43 -13.06 -13.72
N ARG A 309 7.11 -12.02 -14.22
CA ARG A 309 8.56 -11.95 -14.30
C ARG A 309 9.15 -10.64 -13.80
N PRO A 310 10.44 -10.63 -13.42
CA PRO A 310 11.17 -9.40 -13.21
C PRO A 310 11.28 -8.61 -14.51
N LEU A 311 10.86 -7.34 -14.51
CA LEU A 311 11.11 -6.42 -15.62
C LEU A 311 12.49 -5.78 -15.48
N THR A 312 13.13 -5.53 -16.63
CA THR A 312 14.40 -4.79 -16.68
C THR A 312 14.15 -3.29 -16.52
N GLU A 313 15.19 -2.47 -16.34
CA GLU A 313 15.02 -1.01 -16.34
C GLU A 313 14.46 -0.49 -17.68
N THR A 314 14.92 -1.07 -18.81
CA THR A 314 14.36 -0.78 -20.14
C THR A 314 12.89 -1.21 -20.22
N ASP A 315 12.59 -2.41 -19.69
CA ASP A 315 11.29 -2.90 -19.20
C ASP A 315 10.36 -1.78 -18.71
N ILE A 316 10.75 -1.25 -17.56
CA ILE A 316 10.02 -0.25 -16.79
C ILE A 316 9.85 1.05 -17.56
N ARG A 317 10.90 1.54 -18.23
CA ARG A 317 10.80 2.78 -19.02
C ARG A 317 9.84 2.63 -20.20
N GLY A 318 9.79 1.44 -20.81
CA GLY A 318 8.90 1.16 -21.93
C GLY A 318 7.42 1.18 -21.58
N ILE A 319 7.06 0.84 -20.33
CA ILE A 319 5.66 0.77 -19.88
C ILE A 319 5.12 2.09 -19.30
N MET A 320 5.96 3.12 -19.18
CA MET A 320 5.56 4.46 -18.73
C MET A 320 4.82 5.28 -19.80
N HIS A 321 4.80 4.83 -21.04
CA HIS A 321 4.21 5.55 -22.17
C HIS A 321 2.95 4.85 -22.66
#